data_AF-A0A9X2D327-F1
#
_entry.id   AF-A0A9X2D327-F1
#
_cell.length_a   1.000
_cell.length_b   1.000
_cell.length_c   1.000
_cell.angle_alpha   90.00
_cell.angle_beta   90.00
_cell.angle_gamma   90.00
#
_symmetry.space_group_name_H-M   'P 1'
#
loop_
_entity.id
_entity.type
_entity.pdbx_description
1 polymer ?
#
loop_
_entity_poly.entity_id
_entity_poly.type
_entity_poly.pdbx_seq_one_letter_code
_entity_poly.pdbx_strand_id
1 'polypeptide(L)'
;MAKNYFSSKNGTVATRLDQAWADYKNQALSDKDRIEALDFMIYVFDIKKFSNEKNELNKILTNLMAERESKKQENPNYIPVLSSGKYHFEKARVLKATTSTKISPEEDIQRDFNAGNLLDVNRQDKREDKYHGTTYLTPEERAEYSIEIHNGLLHKEGKVFDSSRLIAHDKRGFVAFTLNANGELSVFEHLSMTLDKKGRKLAHSSMNAGAPVLSAGEMEIKNGKLISINTYSGHYEPSLYSVARFLEYLSDRGVDISETKVFLQHPPGKESGLQSKPVYLKGDKQPWHEVSATDIVHSVKSIMKSNLNSLDDYLNSTKTILLRDVFQNELTQAKSAIAQNFYDELLFTMDMMKDSSSLADINTSLECLESIITRHSAELEQLNGKTGRLDSKFAEMKAQIKEAREKLEGIDDTSENERVESFKSSF
;
A
#
# COMPACT_ATOMS: atom_id res chain seq x y z
N MET A 1 15.84 13.79 34.35
CA MET A 1 16.58 13.60 33.09
C MET A 1 15.71 14.15 31.97
N ALA A 2 16.28 14.84 30.99
CA ALA A 2 15.53 15.27 29.80
C ALA A 2 14.92 14.03 29.12
N LYS A 3 13.64 14.09 28.76
CA LYS A 3 12.96 12.99 28.09
C LYS A 3 13.37 12.98 26.61
N ASN A 4 14.02 11.93 26.16
CA ASN A 4 14.39 11.78 24.75
C ASN A 4 13.26 11.07 23.99
N TYR A 5 12.26 11.83 23.56
CA TYR A 5 11.13 11.30 22.79
C TYR A 5 11.56 10.74 21.43
N PHE A 6 12.68 11.18 20.86
CA PHE A 6 13.16 10.74 19.56
C PHE A 6 13.91 9.39 19.60
N SER A 7 14.33 8.92 20.78
CA SER A 7 15.00 7.62 20.89
C SER A 7 14.01 6.45 20.83
N SER A 8 14.28 5.50 19.93
CA SER A 8 13.52 4.23 19.79
C SER A 8 13.64 3.31 21.01
N LYS A 9 14.63 3.53 21.88
CA LYS A 9 14.81 2.75 23.13
C LYS A 9 13.67 2.91 24.13
N ASN A 10 12.84 3.94 23.97
CA ASN A 10 11.72 4.26 24.84
C ASN A 10 10.38 3.69 24.32
N GLY A 11 10.43 2.66 23.48
CA GLY A 11 9.27 1.98 22.92
C GLY A 11 8.88 2.50 21.54
N THR A 12 7.71 2.05 21.06
CA THR A 12 7.20 2.41 19.73
C THR A 12 6.94 3.92 19.61
N VAL A 13 6.88 4.43 18.37
CA VAL A 13 6.53 5.85 18.12
C VAL A 13 5.20 6.19 18.81
N ALA A 14 4.23 5.28 18.74
CA ALA A 14 2.93 5.35 19.38
C ALA A 14 3.00 5.49 20.91
N THR A 15 3.79 4.66 21.60
CA THR A 15 3.98 4.78 23.05
C THR A 15 4.67 6.10 23.43
N ARG A 16 5.66 6.52 22.65
CA ARG A 16 6.36 7.79 22.85
C ARG A 16 5.42 8.99 22.62
N LEU A 17 4.50 8.87 21.68
CA LEU A 17 3.46 9.86 21.39
C LEU A 17 2.47 10.01 22.55
N ASP A 18 2.02 8.89 23.14
CA ASP A 18 1.17 8.92 24.34
C ASP A 18 1.86 9.60 25.52
N GLN A 19 3.15 9.30 25.72
CA GLN A 19 3.96 9.93 26.77
C GLN A 19 4.11 11.43 26.53
N ALA A 20 4.39 11.85 25.29
CA ALA A 20 4.48 13.27 24.92
C ALA A 20 3.15 13.99 25.15
N TRP A 21 2.02 13.39 24.79
CA TRP A 21 0.71 13.98 25.05
C TRP A 21 0.40 14.14 26.55
N ALA A 22 0.76 13.16 27.37
CA ALA A 22 0.62 13.24 28.81
C ALA A 22 1.48 14.37 29.40
N ASP A 23 2.73 14.49 28.96
CA ASP A 23 3.67 15.50 29.43
C ASP A 23 3.26 16.91 29.00
N TYR A 24 2.82 17.08 27.76
CA TYR A 24 2.35 18.37 27.24
C TYR A 24 1.21 18.96 28.09
N LYS A 25 0.28 18.11 28.55
CA LYS A 25 -0.86 18.49 29.40
C LYS A 25 -0.50 18.67 30.87
N ASN A 26 0.65 18.19 31.32
CA ASN A 26 1.00 18.17 32.73
C ASN A 26 1.51 19.55 33.20
N GLN A 27 0.67 20.28 33.94
CA GLN A 27 0.99 21.60 34.48
C GLN A 27 2.10 21.60 35.55
N ALA A 28 2.47 20.43 36.08
CA ALA A 28 3.58 20.31 37.02
C ALA A 28 4.96 20.24 36.34
N LEU A 29 5.01 20.01 35.02
CA LEU A 29 6.27 20.02 34.25
C LEU A 29 6.68 21.44 33.87
N SER A 30 7.97 21.64 33.65
CA SER A 30 8.49 22.92 33.17
C SER A 30 7.98 23.23 31.76
N ASP A 31 7.90 24.51 31.40
CA ASP A 31 7.53 24.91 30.04
C ASP A 31 8.48 24.31 28.99
N LYS A 32 9.76 24.16 29.34
CA LYS A 32 10.75 23.50 28.47
C LYS A 32 10.36 22.05 28.18
N ASP A 33 10.06 21.25 29.21
CA ASP A 33 9.70 19.84 29.02
C ASP A 33 8.39 19.69 28.22
N ARG A 34 7.43 20.59 28.45
CA ARG A 34 6.16 20.63 27.72
C ARG A 34 6.36 21.03 26.26
N ILE A 35 7.28 21.95 25.97
CA ILE A 35 7.66 22.35 24.61
C ILE A 35 8.38 21.19 23.89
N GLU A 36 9.28 20.46 24.55
CA GLU A 36 9.93 19.27 23.96
C GLU A 36 8.91 18.19 23.60
N ALA A 37 7.91 17.96 24.47
CA ALA A 37 6.81 17.05 24.18
C ALA A 37 5.94 17.53 23.00
N LEU A 38 5.64 18.83 22.95
CA LEU A 38 4.90 19.46 21.86
C LEU A 38 5.62 19.32 20.52
N ASP A 39 6.93 19.59 20.50
CA ASP A 39 7.80 19.50 19.32
C ASP A 39 7.78 18.07 18.74
N PHE A 40 7.89 17.06 19.61
CA PHE A 40 7.80 15.67 19.19
C PHE A 40 6.43 15.32 18.58
N MET A 41 5.32 15.81 19.17
CA MET A 41 3.98 15.57 18.59
C MET A 41 3.81 16.24 17.23
N ILE A 42 4.27 17.49 17.10
CA ILE A 42 4.26 18.22 15.82
C ILE A 42 5.06 17.45 14.77
N TYR A 43 6.22 16.93 15.14
CA TYR A 43 7.09 16.13 14.29
C TYR A 43 6.40 14.83 13.84
N VAL A 44 5.88 14.03 14.78
CA VAL A 44 5.22 12.74 14.47
C VAL A 44 3.98 12.94 13.60
N PHE A 45 3.24 14.02 13.82
CA PHE A 45 2.05 14.36 13.04
C PHE A 45 2.35 15.14 11.75
N ASP A 46 3.63 15.47 11.48
CA ASP A 46 4.08 16.33 10.38
C ASP A 46 3.22 17.60 10.21
N ILE A 47 2.90 18.28 11.33
CA ILE A 47 2.01 19.45 11.33
C ILE A 47 2.75 20.65 10.72
N LYS A 48 2.40 20.99 9.47
CA LYS A 48 3.03 22.09 8.71
C LYS A 48 2.42 23.47 8.96
N LYS A 49 1.16 23.52 9.39
CA LYS A 49 0.42 24.78 9.56
C LYS A 49 0.47 25.25 11.01
N PHE A 50 1.28 26.27 11.26
CA PHE A 50 1.23 27.06 12.49
C PHE A 50 0.29 28.25 12.26
N SER A 51 -0.87 28.23 12.90
CA SER A 51 -1.76 29.40 12.91
C SER A 51 -1.42 30.29 14.09
N ASN A 52 -1.39 31.61 13.86
CA ASN A 52 -1.34 32.61 14.93
C ASN A 52 -2.71 32.76 15.63
N GLU A 53 -3.75 32.11 15.11
CA GLU A 53 -5.04 32.03 15.79
C GLU A 53 -4.90 31.20 17.07
N LYS A 54 -5.37 31.80 18.16
CA LYS A 54 -5.29 31.19 19.48
C LYS A 54 -5.98 29.83 19.46
N ASN A 55 -5.26 28.80 19.91
CA ASN A 55 -5.76 27.45 20.20
C ASN A 55 -5.94 26.49 19.00
N GLU A 56 -5.61 26.86 17.76
CA GLU A 56 -5.76 25.96 16.60
C GLU A 56 -4.88 24.70 16.69
N LEU A 57 -3.61 24.86 17.05
CA LEU A 57 -2.69 23.71 17.24
C LEU A 57 -3.24 22.72 18.28
N ASN A 58 -3.80 23.23 19.38
CA ASN A 58 -4.38 22.37 20.40
C ASN A 58 -5.61 21.62 19.91
N LYS A 59 -6.48 22.26 19.11
CA LYS A 59 -7.62 21.58 18.49
C LYS A 59 -7.16 20.42 17.60
N ILE A 60 -6.15 20.66 16.76
CA ILE A 60 -5.56 19.63 15.90
C ILE A 60 -5.02 18.47 16.76
N LEU A 61 -4.18 18.77 17.75
CA LEU A 61 -3.60 17.75 18.62
C LEU A 61 -4.65 16.98 19.42
N THR A 62 -5.66 17.67 19.97
CA THR A 62 -6.76 17.02 20.69
C THR A 62 -7.55 16.07 19.79
N ASN A 63 -7.87 16.48 18.55
CA ASN A 63 -8.59 15.62 17.61
C ASN A 63 -7.77 14.39 17.22
N LEU A 64 -6.50 14.56 16.86
CA LEU A 64 -5.60 13.46 16.50
C LEU A 64 -5.42 12.48 17.68
N MET A 65 -5.19 12.99 18.89
CA MET A 65 -5.03 12.13 20.07
C MET A 65 -6.33 11.46 20.48
N ALA A 66 -7.50 12.09 20.27
CA ALA A 66 -8.80 11.47 20.51
C ALA A 66 -9.08 10.34 19.50
N GLU A 67 -8.76 10.54 18.23
CA GLU A 67 -8.84 9.47 17.23
C GLU A 67 -7.93 8.30 17.59
N ARG A 68 -6.67 8.58 17.97
CA ARG A 68 -5.74 7.55 18.46
C ARG A 68 -6.34 6.78 19.63
N GLU A 69 -6.83 7.47 20.67
CA GLU A 69 -7.40 6.82 21.85
C GLU A 69 -8.58 5.90 21.47
N SER A 70 -9.42 6.30 20.51
CA SER A 70 -10.56 5.49 20.05
C SER A 70 -10.16 4.17 19.39
N LYS A 71 -8.97 4.09 18.79
CA LYS A 71 -8.47 2.92 18.03
C LYS A 71 -7.35 2.15 18.74
N LYS A 72 -6.77 2.73 19.79
CA LYS A 72 -5.60 2.21 20.52
C LYS A 72 -5.80 0.84 21.13
N GLN A 73 -7.02 0.51 21.56
CA GLN A 73 -7.33 -0.80 22.13
C GLN A 73 -7.16 -1.94 21.09
N GLU A 74 -7.57 -1.70 19.84
CA GLU A 74 -7.50 -2.68 18.75
C GLU A 74 -6.11 -2.69 18.08
N ASN A 75 -5.49 -1.51 17.97
CA ASN A 75 -4.14 -1.35 17.46
C ASN A 75 -3.35 -0.34 18.30
N PRO A 76 -2.55 -0.82 19.26
CA PRO A 76 -1.73 0.04 20.13
C PRO A 76 -0.77 0.96 19.36
N ASN A 77 -0.37 0.56 18.15
CA ASN A 77 0.57 1.28 17.30
C ASN A 77 -0.11 2.23 16.29
N TYR A 78 -1.44 2.36 16.33
CA TYR A 78 -2.18 3.22 15.43
C TYR A 78 -1.78 4.70 15.58
N ILE A 79 -1.25 5.31 14.53
CA ILE A 79 -0.94 6.75 14.51
C ILE A 79 -1.81 7.39 13.44
N PRO A 80 -2.74 8.31 13.80
CA PRO A 80 -3.72 8.86 12.89
C PRO A 80 -3.16 9.26 11.52
N VAL A 81 -2.10 10.06 11.45
CA VAL A 81 -1.54 10.53 10.16
C VAL A 81 -0.80 9.47 9.33
N LEU A 82 -0.34 8.39 9.96
CA LEU A 82 0.33 7.28 9.27
C LEU A 82 -0.71 6.29 8.74
N SER A 83 -1.72 6.04 9.54
CA SER A 83 -2.78 5.06 9.30
C SER A 83 -4.04 5.66 8.65
N SER A 84 -4.05 6.96 8.34
CA SER A 84 -5.07 7.65 7.54
C SER A 84 -4.52 8.08 6.18
N GLY A 85 -5.42 8.42 5.26
CA GLY A 85 -5.08 8.83 3.89
C GLY A 85 -5.32 7.72 2.85
N LYS A 86 -5.06 8.05 1.59
CA LYS A 86 -5.49 7.29 0.41
C LYS A 86 -5.09 5.80 0.40
N TYR A 87 -3.94 5.44 0.98
CA TYR A 87 -3.45 4.06 1.01
C TYR A 87 -3.82 3.28 2.29
N HIS A 88 -4.88 3.70 2.99
CA HIS A 88 -5.29 3.10 4.25
C HIS A 88 -5.75 1.64 4.09
N PHE A 89 -5.46 0.83 5.11
CA PHE A 89 -6.17 -0.40 5.38
C PHE A 89 -7.23 -0.09 6.43
N GLU A 90 -8.51 -0.10 6.08
CA GLU A 90 -9.60 0.54 6.85
C GLU A 90 -9.75 0.05 8.30
N LYS A 91 -9.12 -1.06 8.65
CA LYS A 91 -9.23 -1.61 9.99
C LYS A 91 -7.96 -1.30 10.76
N ALA A 92 -8.12 -0.58 11.87
CA ALA A 92 -7.12 -0.42 12.92
C ALA A 92 -6.86 -1.77 13.63
N ARG A 93 -6.60 -2.82 12.86
CA ARG A 93 -6.28 -4.16 13.32
C ARG A 93 -4.80 -4.44 13.06
N VAL A 94 -4.17 -5.13 13.99
CA VAL A 94 -2.82 -5.65 13.77
C VAL A 94 -2.92 -6.89 12.88
N LEU A 95 -2.38 -6.82 11.66
CA LEU A 95 -2.32 -7.97 10.78
C LEU A 95 -1.40 -9.05 11.34
N LYS A 96 -1.76 -10.31 11.08
CA LYS A 96 -0.99 -11.50 11.49
C LYS A 96 -0.47 -12.23 10.26
N ALA A 97 0.57 -13.02 10.44
CA ALA A 97 1.06 -13.91 9.40
C ALA A 97 -0.04 -14.88 8.93
N THR A 98 -0.17 -15.02 7.62
CA THR A 98 -1.06 -16.02 7.01
C THR A 98 -0.41 -17.40 7.06
N THR A 99 -1.24 -18.43 7.24
CA THR A 99 -0.80 -19.84 7.17
C THR A 99 -0.51 -20.26 5.72
N SER A 100 -1.32 -19.77 4.79
CA SER A 100 -1.17 -20.00 3.34
C SER A 100 -1.09 -18.65 2.64
N THR A 101 -0.17 -18.52 1.70
CA THR A 101 0.07 -17.28 0.95
C THR A 101 -1.21 -16.75 0.31
N LYS A 102 -1.50 -15.47 0.56
CA LYS A 102 -2.67 -14.73 0.04
C LYS A 102 -4.02 -15.38 0.37
N ILE A 103 -4.09 -16.15 1.46
CA ILE A 103 -5.33 -16.76 1.96
C ILE A 103 -5.61 -16.24 3.37
N SER A 104 -6.77 -15.60 3.54
CA SER A 104 -7.27 -15.09 4.82
C SER A 104 -8.71 -15.55 5.06
N PRO A 105 -9.07 -15.93 6.30
CA PRO A 105 -10.47 -16.16 6.67
C PRO A 105 -11.27 -14.85 6.79
N GLU A 106 -10.60 -13.70 6.91
CA GLU A 106 -11.22 -12.39 6.98
C GLU A 106 -11.49 -11.88 5.55
N GLU A 107 -12.76 -11.66 5.21
CA GLU A 107 -13.20 -11.35 3.85
C GLU A 107 -12.58 -10.07 3.26
N ASP A 108 -12.42 -9.03 4.07
CA ASP A 108 -11.79 -7.78 3.62
C ASP A 108 -10.29 -7.93 3.40
N ILE A 109 -9.59 -8.69 4.24
CA ILE A 109 -8.17 -9.01 3.99
C ILE A 109 -8.03 -9.85 2.71
N GLN A 110 -8.94 -10.79 2.49
CA GLN A 110 -8.94 -11.57 1.26
C GLN A 110 -9.21 -10.67 0.04
N ARG A 111 -10.12 -9.70 0.16
CA ARG A 111 -10.38 -8.71 -0.89
C ARG A 111 -9.12 -7.92 -1.23
N ASP A 112 -8.38 -7.46 -0.22
CA ASP A 112 -7.15 -6.70 -0.44
C ASP A 112 -6.00 -7.54 -1.03
N PHE A 113 -5.94 -8.84 -0.73
CA PHE A 113 -5.05 -9.74 -1.48
C PHE A 113 -5.47 -9.87 -2.94
N ASN A 114 -6.76 -10.06 -3.20
CA ASN A 114 -7.31 -10.21 -4.55
C ASN A 114 -7.22 -8.92 -5.37
N ALA A 115 -7.14 -7.76 -4.72
CA ALA A 115 -6.96 -6.46 -5.35
C ALA A 115 -5.48 -6.06 -5.50
N GLY A 116 -4.54 -6.88 -5.01
CA GLY A 116 -3.11 -6.54 -5.00
C GLY A 116 -2.74 -5.39 -4.06
N ASN A 117 -3.64 -5.02 -3.14
CA ASN A 117 -3.42 -3.97 -2.13
C ASN A 117 -2.51 -4.45 -0.98
N LEU A 118 -2.47 -5.76 -0.74
CA LEU A 118 -1.57 -6.40 0.22
C LEU A 118 -0.64 -7.39 -0.48
N LEU A 119 0.62 -7.34 -0.09
CA LEU A 119 1.63 -8.34 -0.39
C LEU A 119 1.72 -9.33 0.77
N ASP A 120 1.94 -10.60 0.45
CA ASP A 120 2.16 -11.68 1.42
C ASP A 120 3.44 -12.43 1.06
N VAL A 121 4.06 -13.04 2.07
CA VAL A 121 5.22 -13.90 1.89
C VAL A 121 4.80 -15.11 1.04
N ASN A 122 5.55 -15.44 -0.01
CA ASN A 122 5.27 -16.62 -0.80
C ASN A 122 5.46 -17.93 0.01
N ARG A 123 4.87 -19.03 -0.47
CA ARG A 123 4.81 -20.29 0.28
C ARG A 123 6.18 -20.89 0.52
N GLN A 124 7.08 -20.78 -0.46
CA GLN A 124 8.42 -21.34 -0.36
C GLN A 124 9.21 -20.58 0.70
N ASP A 125 9.12 -19.27 0.67
CA ASP A 125 9.89 -18.40 1.55
C ASP A 125 9.41 -18.44 3.00
N LYS A 126 8.10 -18.64 3.26
CA LYS A 126 7.63 -18.99 4.61
C LYS A 126 8.32 -20.25 5.16
N ARG A 127 8.71 -21.20 4.30
CA ARG A 127 9.46 -22.41 4.71
C ARG A 127 10.94 -22.10 4.90
N GLU A 128 11.54 -21.32 4.01
CA GLU A 128 12.94 -20.89 4.13
C GLU A 128 13.16 -20.07 5.39
N ASP A 129 12.28 -19.13 5.71
CA ASP A 129 12.33 -18.34 6.94
C ASP A 129 12.34 -19.24 8.19
N LYS A 130 11.46 -20.25 8.19
CA LYS A 130 11.40 -21.24 9.27
C LYS A 130 12.65 -22.11 9.32
N TYR A 131 13.15 -22.54 8.16
CA TYR A 131 14.32 -23.42 8.06
C TYR A 131 15.61 -22.71 8.48
N HIS A 132 15.79 -21.46 8.07
CA HIS A 132 16.98 -20.67 8.35
C HIS A 132 16.95 -19.94 9.70
N GLY A 133 15.78 -19.89 10.35
CA GLY A 133 15.61 -19.28 11.67
C GLY A 133 15.57 -17.75 11.60
N THR A 134 14.81 -17.21 10.64
CA THR A 134 14.56 -15.77 10.52
C THR A 134 13.97 -15.24 11.83
N THR A 135 14.54 -14.14 12.33
CA THR A 135 14.12 -13.52 13.59
C THR A 135 12.92 -12.61 13.33
N TYR A 136 11.77 -12.91 13.92
CA TYR A 136 10.59 -12.05 13.87
C TYR A 136 10.59 -11.07 15.04
N LEU A 137 10.40 -9.78 14.75
CA LEU A 137 10.48 -8.71 15.72
C LEU A 137 9.11 -8.39 16.33
N THR A 138 9.10 -8.03 17.61
CA THR A 138 7.93 -7.37 18.22
C THR A 138 7.82 -5.91 17.73
N PRO A 139 6.67 -5.24 17.90
CA PRO A 139 6.55 -3.82 17.58
C PRO A 139 7.61 -2.93 18.26
N GLU A 140 7.95 -3.24 19.51
CA GLU A 140 8.97 -2.52 20.28
C GLU A 140 10.37 -2.73 19.70
N GLU A 141 10.71 -3.95 19.30
CA GLU A 141 11.98 -4.24 18.63
C GLU A 141 12.04 -3.64 17.21
N ARG A 142 10.91 -3.63 16.49
CA ARG A 142 10.77 -2.98 15.18
C ARG A 142 11.00 -1.48 15.26
N ALA A 143 10.66 -0.83 16.37
CA ALA A 143 10.77 0.63 16.52
C ALA A 143 12.19 1.16 16.24
N GLU A 144 13.23 0.34 16.46
CA GLU A 144 14.62 0.66 16.11
C GLU A 144 14.82 0.85 14.60
N TYR A 145 13.96 0.26 13.77
CA TYR A 145 14.04 0.25 12.31
C TYR A 145 13.10 1.24 11.64
N SER A 146 12.23 1.90 12.39
CA SER A 146 11.28 2.87 11.85
C SER A 146 11.98 4.01 11.11
N ILE A 147 11.36 4.43 10.02
CA ILE A 147 11.65 5.64 9.28
C ILE A 147 10.45 6.56 9.36
N GLU A 148 10.72 7.79 9.74
CA GLU A 148 9.76 8.88 9.84
C GLU A 148 9.88 9.73 8.57
N ILE A 149 8.77 10.29 8.07
CA ILE A 149 8.81 11.28 6.99
C ILE A 149 8.45 12.62 7.61
N HIS A 150 9.36 13.58 7.51
CA HIS A 150 9.16 14.92 8.03
C HIS A 150 9.62 15.94 7.01
N ASN A 151 8.74 16.89 6.67
CA ASN A 151 9.01 17.90 5.64
C ASN A 151 9.52 17.30 4.30
N GLY A 152 9.00 16.14 3.91
CA GLY A 152 9.38 15.46 2.68
C GLY A 152 10.74 14.75 2.71
N LEU A 153 11.39 14.65 3.87
CA LEU A 153 12.65 13.93 4.04
C LEU A 153 12.46 12.69 4.91
N LEU A 154 13.18 11.62 4.57
CA LEU A 154 13.25 10.40 5.36
C LEU A 154 14.21 10.58 6.54
N HIS A 155 13.68 10.37 7.73
CA HIS A 155 14.34 10.56 9.01
C HIS A 155 14.39 9.26 9.80
N LYS A 156 15.38 9.15 10.68
CA LYS A 156 15.52 8.10 11.67
C LYS A 156 15.83 8.73 13.02
N GLU A 157 14.97 8.49 14.01
CA GLU A 157 15.11 9.07 15.36
C GLU A 157 15.25 10.61 15.32
N GLY A 158 14.40 11.29 14.55
CA GLY A 158 14.41 12.75 14.43
C GLY A 158 15.50 13.35 13.53
N LYS A 159 16.37 12.53 12.94
CA LYS A 159 17.49 12.99 12.12
C LYS A 159 17.36 12.53 10.69
N VAL A 160 17.76 13.38 9.76
CA VAL A 160 17.90 13.05 8.34
C VAL A 160 18.70 11.75 8.18
N PHE A 161 18.13 10.77 7.48
CA PHE A 161 18.71 9.45 7.32
C PHE A 161 19.56 9.34 6.04
N ASP A 162 20.62 8.55 6.08
CA ASP A 162 21.50 8.29 4.93
C ASP A 162 21.94 6.82 4.93
N SER A 163 21.68 6.14 3.82
CA SER A 163 21.98 4.71 3.67
C SER A 163 23.34 4.44 3.01
N SER A 164 24.14 5.46 2.65
CA SER A 164 25.39 5.31 1.87
C SER A 164 26.44 4.38 2.50
N ARG A 165 26.34 4.14 3.81
CA ARG A 165 27.23 3.26 4.59
C ARG A 165 26.64 1.89 4.90
N LEU A 166 25.37 1.67 4.54
CA LEU A 166 24.60 0.46 4.79
C LEU A 166 24.57 -0.42 3.54
N ILE A 167 24.17 -1.66 3.73
CA ILE A 167 24.14 -2.68 2.67
C ILE A 167 22.84 -3.49 2.76
N ALA A 168 22.28 -3.80 1.59
CA ALA A 168 21.24 -4.81 1.42
C ALA A 168 21.62 -5.70 0.23
N HIS A 169 21.66 -7.03 0.42
CA HIS A 169 22.02 -8.01 -0.62
C HIS A 169 23.24 -7.58 -1.45
N ASP A 170 24.36 -7.30 -0.77
CA ASP A 170 25.65 -6.84 -1.33
C ASP A 170 25.62 -5.50 -2.10
N LYS A 171 24.47 -4.83 -2.17
CA LYS A 171 24.32 -3.49 -2.74
C LYS A 171 24.61 -2.43 -1.69
N ARG A 172 25.81 -1.85 -1.79
CA ARG A 172 26.22 -0.73 -0.94
C ARG A 172 25.37 0.50 -1.22
N GLY A 173 24.89 1.15 -0.16
CA GLY A 173 24.01 2.31 -0.26
C GLY A 173 22.53 1.94 -0.18
N PHE A 174 22.18 0.66 -0.28
CA PHE A 174 20.80 0.20 -0.15
C PHE A 174 20.50 -0.30 1.26
N VAL A 175 19.23 -0.17 1.64
CA VAL A 175 18.62 -0.80 2.81
C VAL A 175 17.35 -1.51 2.36
N ALA A 176 17.06 -2.66 2.96
CA ALA A 176 15.76 -3.31 2.78
C ALA A 176 14.68 -2.47 3.47
N PHE A 177 13.46 -2.48 2.93
CA PHE A 177 12.33 -1.79 3.53
C PHE A 177 11.06 -2.63 3.53
N THR A 178 10.18 -2.32 4.49
CA THR A 178 8.78 -2.76 4.48
C THR A 178 7.88 -1.61 4.89
N LEU A 179 6.76 -1.43 4.18
CA LEU A 179 5.66 -0.56 4.57
C LEU A 179 4.50 -1.43 5.05
N ASN A 180 4.22 -1.45 6.35
CA ASN A 180 3.15 -2.29 6.88
C ASN A 180 1.75 -1.65 6.70
N ALA A 181 0.70 -2.41 7.02
CA ALA A 181 -0.69 -1.95 6.89
C ALA A 181 -1.07 -0.76 7.81
N ASN A 182 -0.25 -0.43 8.81
CA ASN A 182 -0.43 0.76 9.64
C ASN A 182 0.19 2.02 9.03
N GLY A 183 0.87 1.91 7.88
CA GLY A 183 1.65 2.98 7.28
C GLY A 183 3.02 3.18 7.96
N GLU A 184 3.50 2.21 8.74
CA GLU A 184 4.84 2.31 9.34
C GLU A 184 5.89 1.80 8.34
N LEU A 185 6.77 2.71 7.92
CA LEU A 185 7.93 2.37 7.09
C LEU A 185 9.08 1.93 8.00
N SER A 186 9.66 0.77 7.71
CA SER A 186 10.85 0.27 8.41
C SER A 186 11.97 0.04 7.41
N VAL A 187 13.21 0.35 7.77
CA VAL A 187 14.41 0.06 6.97
C VAL A 187 15.51 -0.60 7.79
N PHE A 188 16.24 -1.53 7.19
CA PHE A 188 17.29 -2.30 7.85
C PHE A 188 18.35 -2.79 6.87
N GLU A 189 19.52 -3.14 7.40
CA GLU A 189 20.56 -3.83 6.63
C GLU A 189 20.14 -5.28 6.37
N HIS A 190 20.13 -5.70 5.11
CA HIS A 190 19.82 -7.08 4.74
C HIS A 190 21.09 -7.83 4.39
N LEU A 191 21.67 -8.51 5.39
CA LEU A 191 23.02 -9.08 5.34
C LEU A 191 23.09 -10.54 4.84
N SER A 192 22.06 -11.03 4.14
CA SER A 192 22.01 -12.33 3.44
C SER A 192 22.64 -13.51 4.20
N MET A 193 21.83 -14.32 4.89
CA MET A 193 22.27 -15.46 5.72
C MET A 193 23.24 -15.13 6.87
N THR A 194 23.74 -13.90 6.97
CA THR A 194 24.63 -13.41 8.03
C THR A 194 23.83 -12.82 9.18
N LEU A 195 24.36 -12.95 10.39
CA LEU A 195 23.78 -12.34 11.59
C LEU A 195 24.06 -10.83 11.62
N ASP A 196 23.07 -10.06 12.07
CA ASP A 196 23.28 -8.67 12.46
C ASP A 196 24.18 -8.56 13.70
N LYS A 197 24.47 -7.33 14.11
CA LYS A 197 25.31 -7.05 15.30
C LYS A 197 24.73 -7.58 16.62
N LYS A 198 23.44 -7.96 16.64
CA LYS A 198 22.73 -8.51 17.80
C LYS A 198 22.51 -10.03 17.65
N GLY A 199 23.14 -10.69 16.69
CA GLY A 199 23.03 -12.13 16.49
C GLY A 199 21.71 -12.57 15.84
N ARG A 200 21.00 -11.69 15.14
CA ARG A 200 19.71 -11.96 14.50
C ARG A 200 19.85 -12.16 13.00
N LYS A 201 19.03 -13.04 12.42
CA LYS A 201 18.86 -13.14 10.97
C LYS A 201 17.66 -12.32 10.56
N LEU A 202 17.90 -11.17 9.96
CA LEU A 202 16.84 -10.27 9.52
C LEU A 202 16.56 -10.47 8.03
N ALA A 203 15.28 -10.60 7.71
CA ALA A 203 14.72 -10.58 6.36
C ALA A 203 13.55 -9.58 6.32
N HIS A 204 12.95 -9.35 5.15
CA HIS A 204 11.78 -8.45 5.04
C HIS A 204 10.64 -8.90 5.96
N SER A 205 10.39 -10.21 6.07
CA SER A 205 9.39 -10.79 6.96
C SER A 205 9.66 -10.52 8.45
N SER A 206 10.91 -10.26 8.85
CA SER A 206 11.29 -9.95 10.24
C SER A 206 10.55 -8.75 10.80
N MET A 207 10.39 -7.69 10.01
CA MET A 207 9.82 -6.43 10.48
C MET A 207 8.37 -6.59 10.92
N ASN A 208 7.59 -7.41 10.22
CA ASN A 208 6.15 -7.56 10.47
C ASN A 208 5.79 -8.95 10.96
N ALA A 209 6.75 -9.71 11.48
CA ALA A 209 6.58 -11.08 11.94
C ALA A 209 5.86 -11.98 10.90
N GLY A 210 6.19 -11.80 9.62
CA GLY A 210 5.59 -12.50 8.49
C GLY A 210 4.16 -12.07 8.13
N ALA A 211 3.62 -11.02 8.75
CA ALA A 211 2.33 -10.45 8.39
C ALA A 211 2.36 -9.79 7.00
N PRO A 212 1.20 -9.68 6.34
CA PRO A 212 1.06 -8.94 5.09
C PRO A 212 1.48 -7.47 5.21
N VAL A 213 1.96 -6.91 4.10
CA VAL A 213 2.48 -5.55 4.00
C VAL A 213 1.90 -4.84 2.78
N LEU A 214 1.92 -3.50 2.77
CA LEU A 214 1.51 -2.70 1.61
C LEU A 214 2.60 -2.69 0.53
N SER A 215 3.87 -2.73 0.94
CA SER A 215 5.01 -2.77 0.02
C SER A 215 6.27 -3.26 0.72
N ALA A 216 7.21 -3.81 -0.04
CA ALA A 216 8.53 -4.20 0.41
C ALA A 216 9.52 -4.15 -0.77
N GLY A 217 10.81 -4.02 -0.47
CA GLY A 217 11.87 -3.94 -1.48
C GLY A 217 13.16 -3.44 -0.85
N GLU A 218 13.99 -2.77 -1.65
CA GLU A 218 15.13 -2.01 -1.13
C GLU A 218 15.10 -0.57 -1.63
N MET A 219 15.74 0.32 -0.87
CA MET A 219 15.81 1.74 -1.20
C MET A 219 17.20 2.33 -0.91
N GLU A 220 17.57 3.31 -1.72
CA GLU A 220 18.74 4.15 -1.54
C GLU A 220 18.28 5.54 -1.09
N ILE A 221 18.78 6.00 0.06
CA ILE A 221 18.46 7.29 0.67
C ILE A 221 19.75 8.08 0.87
N LYS A 222 19.79 9.32 0.36
CA LYS A 222 20.93 10.24 0.57
C LYS A 222 20.44 11.55 1.14
N ASN A 223 20.99 11.95 2.29
CA ASN A 223 20.56 13.14 3.02
C ASN A 223 19.02 13.24 3.14
N GLY A 224 18.37 12.12 3.48
CA GLY A 224 16.91 12.02 3.64
C GLY A 224 16.11 12.06 2.34
N LYS A 225 16.74 12.17 1.17
CA LYS A 225 16.06 12.12 -0.12
C LYS A 225 16.04 10.70 -0.65
N LEU A 226 14.92 10.30 -1.25
CA LEU A 226 14.83 9.03 -1.97
C LEU A 226 15.57 9.14 -3.31
N ILE A 227 16.54 8.27 -3.52
CA ILE A 227 17.36 8.27 -4.74
C ILE A 227 16.88 7.17 -5.69
N SER A 228 16.71 5.97 -5.15
CA SER A 228 16.20 4.85 -5.91
C SER A 228 15.51 3.82 -5.03
N ILE A 229 14.66 3.00 -5.67
CA ILE A 229 14.12 1.77 -5.09
C ILE A 229 14.36 0.61 -6.04
N ASN A 230 14.32 -0.60 -5.51
CA ASN A 230 14.26 -1.81 -6.32
C ASN A 230 13.20 -2.77 -5.77
N THR A 231 12.76 -3.70 -6.62
CA THR A 231 11.75 -4.72 -6.27
C THR A 231 12.34 -5.92 -5.52
N TYR A 232 13.61 -5.85 -5.09
CA TYR A 232 14.27 -6.93 -4.35
C TYR A 232 13.70 -7.03 -2.92
N SER A 233 12.56 -7.71 -2.80
CA SER A 233 11.86 -7.86 -1.53
C SER A 233 11.97 -9.26 -0.94
N GLY A 234 12.71 -10.15 -1.62
CA GLY A 234 12.65 -11.59 -1.41
C GLY A 234 11.23 -12.08 -1.64
N HIS A 235 10.47 -12.14 -0.56
CA HIS A 235 9.29 -12.98 -0.39
C HIS A 235 7.95 -12.33 -0.79
N TYR A 236 7.95 -11.00 -0.94
CA TYR A 236 6.73 -10.21 -1.10
C TYR A 236 6.43 -9.83 -2.55
N GLU A 237 7.40 -9.95 -3.47
CA GLU A 237 7.26 -9.83 -4.93
C GLU A 237 6.34 -8.66 -5.37
N PRO A 238 6.77 -7.40 -5.16
CA PRO A 238 5.94 -6.23 -5.43
C PRO A 238 5.68 -6.07 -6.93
N SER A 239 4.41 -6.09 -7.32
CA SER A 239 3.98 -5.72 -8.68
C SER A 239 4.16 -4.23 -8.95
N LEU A 240 4.15 -3.82 -10.22
CA LEU A 240 4.20 -2.40 -10.61
C LEU A 240 3.07 -1.57 -10.00
N TYR A 241 1.89 -2.15 -9.78
CA TYR A 241 0.80 -1.50 -9.04
C TYR A 241 1.19 -1.22 -7.59
N SER A 242 1.75 -2.20 -6.88
CA SER A 242 2.20 -2.01 -5.49
C SER A 242 3.37 -1.02 -5.38
N VAL A 243 4.27 -1.00 -6.38
CA VAL A 243 5.37 -0.03 -6.48
C VAL A 243 4.81 1.38 -6.69
N ALA A 244 3.86 1.57 -7.62
CA ALA A 244 3.23 2.86 -7.86
C ALA A 244 2.52 3.39 -6.60
N ARG A 245 1.78 2.53 -5.90
CA ARG A 245 1.17 2.86 -4.60
C ARG A 245 2.19 3.28 -3.55
N PHE A 246 3.33 2.58 -3.47
CA PHE A 246 4.40 2.94 -2.54
C PHE A 246 5.00 4.31 -2.84
N LEU A 247 5.23 4.61 -4.13
CA LEU A 247 5.73 5.92 -4.57
C LEU A 247 4.74 7.04 -4.27
N GLU A 248 3.45 6.82 -4.48
CA GLU A 248 2.42 7.79 -4.10
C GLU A 248 2.31 7.95 -2.58
N TYR A 249 2.41 6.87 -1.80
CA TYR A 249 2.44 6.95 -0.33
C TYR A 249 3.53 7.91 0.17
N LEU A 250 4.70 7.88 -0.47
CA LEU A 250 5.83 8.78 -0.18
C LEU A 250 5.55 10.21 -0.68
N SER A 251 5.06 10.35 -1.91
CA SER A 251 4.78 11.65 -2.53
C SER A 251 3.68 12.43 -1.79
N ASP A 252 2.62 11.75 -1.34
CA ASP A 252 1.56 12.32 -0.52
C ASP A 252 2.08 12.88 0.82
N ARG A 253 3.21 12.36 1.30
CA ARG A 253 3.92 12.85 2.50
C ARG A 253 5.01 13.86 2.19
N GLY A 254 5.06 14.35 0.95
CA GLY A 254 5.94 15.40 0.47
C GLY A 254 7.32 14.94 0.05
N VAL A 255 7.57 13.63 -0.02
CA VAL A 255 8.84 13.11 -0.57
C VAL A 255 8.86 13.38 -2.07
N ASP A 256 9.93 14.04 -2.53
CA ASP A 256 10.14 14.26 -3.95
C ASP A 256 10.58 12.97 -4.64
N ILE A 257 9.79 12.53 -5.62
CA ILE A 257 10.04 11.33 -6.42
C ILE A 257 10.42 11.64 -7.87
N SER A 258 10.55 12.92 -8.26
CA SER A 258 10.70 13.31 -9.67
C SER A 258 11.96 12.77 -10.33
N GLU A 259 13.03 12.64 -9.54
CA GLU A 259 14.33 12.10 -9.96
C GLU A 259 14.59 10.69 -9.39
N THR A 260 13.59 10.08 -8.75
CA THR A 260 13.74 8.75 -8.17
C THR A 260 13.73 7.69 -9.27
N LYS A 261 14.68 6.77 -9.20
CA LYS A 261 14.78 5.61 -10.09
C LYS A 261 14.14 4.37 -9.48
N VAL A 262 13.50 3.57 -10.31
CA VAL A 262 13.01 2.24 -9.92
C VAL A 262 13.76 1.20 -10.74
N PHE A 263 14.35 0.22 -10.04
CA PHE A 263 15.00 -0.92 -10.66
C PHE A 263 14.10 -2.15 -10.53
N LEU A 264 13.65 -2.66 -11.67
CA LEU A 264 12.84 -3.88 -11.76
C LEU A 264 13.73 -5.08 -12.13
N GLN A 265 13.45 -6.26 -11.57
CA GLN A 265 14.19 -7.48 -11.91
C GLN A 265 13.96 -7.92 -13.37
N HIS A 266 12.76 -7.64 -13.88
CA HIS A 266 12.33 -7.97 -15.24
C HIS A 266 11.94 -6.69 -15.99
N PRO A 267 11.99 -6.71 -17.34
CA PRO A 267 11.46 -5.60 -18.12
C PRO A 267 9.95 -5.46 -17.84
N PRO A 268 9.43 -4.22 -17.75
CA PRO A 268 8.01 -4.02 -17.57
C PRO A 268 7.24 -4.61 -18.75
N GLY A 269 6.08 -5.21 -18.48
CA GLY A 269 5.23 -5.82 -19.51
C GLY A 269 4.81 -4.81 -20.58
N LYS A 270 4.58 -5.27 -21.82
CA LYS A 270 4.24 -4.38 -22.96
C LYS A 270 3.00 -3.53 -22.69
N GLU A 271 2.05 -4.07 -21.93
CA GLU A 271 0.80 -3.40 -21.55
C GLU A 271 1.01 -2.16 -20.68
N SER A 272 2.15 -2.10 -19.98
CA SER A 272 2.55 -0.93 -19.18
C SER A 272 2.81 0.31 -20.02
N GLY A 273 3.19 0.13 -21.29
CA GLY A 273 3.74 1.19 -22.13
C GLY A 273 5.07 1.78 -21.63
N LEU A 274 5.64 1.27 -20.53
CA LEU A 274 6.86 1.76 -19.93
C LEU A 274 8.07 1.34 -20.77
N GLN A 275 9.00 2.28 -20.92
CA GLN A 275 10.32 1.98 -21.44
C GLN A 275 11.26 1.76 -20.25
N SER A 276 12.14 0.76 -20.38
CA SER A 276 13.18 0.51 -19.41
C SER A 276 14.54 0.46 -20.09
N LYS A 277 15.60 0.73 -19.32
CA LYS A 277 16.98 0.52 -19.77
C LYS A 277 17.69 -0.49 -18.86
N PRO A 278 18.47 -1.43 -19.41
CA PRO A 278 19.24 -2.37 -18.60
C PRO A 278 20.37 -1.64 -17.87
N VAL A 279 20.52 -1.90 -16.56
CA VAL A 279 21.53 -1.31 -15.68
C VAL A 279 22.08 -2.38 -14.74
N TYR A 280 23.39 -2.41 -14.54
CA TYR A 280 24.02 -3.31 -13.58
C TYR A 280 24.18 -2.63 -12.23
N LEU A 281 23.45 -3.12 -11.23
CA LEU A 281 23.67 -2.73 -9.84
C LEU A 281 24.86 -3.51 -9.28
N LYS A 282 25.73 -2.80 -8.56
CA LYS A 282 26.91 -3.41 -7.95
C LYS A 282 26.48 -4.46 -6.93
N GLY A 283 26.94 -5.69 -7.11
CA GLY A 283 26.60 -6.84 -6.27
C GLY A 283 25.71 -7.86 -6.99
N ASP A 284 25.01 -7.45 -8.05
CA ASP A 284 24.11 -8.32 -8.80
C ASP A 284 24.75 -8.84 -10.09
N LYS A 285 24.40 -10.07 -10.45
CA LYS A 285 24.89 -10.76 -11.66
C LYS A 285 24.03 -10.46 -12.89
N GLN A 286 22.74 -10.22 -12.68
CA GLN A 286 21.78 -9.95 -13.74
C GLN A 286 21.54 -8.44 -13.87
N PRO A 287 21.27 -7.95 -15.08
CA PRO A 287 20.89 -6.56 -15.27
C PRO A 287 19.51 -6.30 -14.64
N TRP A 288 19.36 -5.12 -14.09
CA TRP A 288 18.09 -4.55 -13.67
C TRP A 288 17.51 -3.68 -14.78
N HIS A 289 16.22 -3.45 -14.74
CA HIS A 289 15.50 -2.57 -15.65
C HIS A 289 15.18 -1.25 -14.95
N GLU A 290 15.94 -0.19 -15.27
CA GLU A 290 15.73 1.15 -14.72
C GLU A 290 14.54 1.82 -15.43
N VAL A 291 13.59 2.31 -14.63
CA VAL A 291 12.41 3.09 -15.03
C VAL A 291 12.29 4.30 -14.10
N SER A 292 11.74 5.42 -14.57
CA SER A 292 11.44 6.56 -13.69
C SER A 292 10.29 6.25 -12.75
N ALA A 293 10.39 6.68 -11.49
CA ALA A 293 9.31 6.59 -10.52
C ALA A 293 8.03 7.31 -11.01
N THR A 294 8.17 8.50 -11.61
CA THR A 294 7.02 9.26 -12.13
C THR A 294 6.35 8.55 -13.28
N ASP A 295 7.12 7.89 -14.15
CA ASP A 295 6.57 7.18 -15.30
C ASP A 295 5.77 5.96 -14.86
N ILE A 296 6.24 5.22 -13.84
CA ILE A 296 5.48 4.12 -13.23
C ILE A 296 4.15 4.63 -12.68
N VAL A 297 4.16 5.69 -11.88
CA VAL A 297 2.92 6.26 -11.30
C VAL A 297 1.97 6.73 -12.42
N HIS A 298 2.48 7.43 -13.44
CA HIS A 298 1.67 7.89 -14.57
C HIS A 298 1.12 6.74 -15.42
N SER A 299 1.92 5.71 -15.71
CA SER A 299 1.50 4.54 -16.47
C SER A 299 0.36 3.81 -15.77
N VAL A 300 0.53 3.48 -14.48
CA VAL A 300 -0.52 2.79 -13.72
C VAL A 300 -1.79 3.64 -13.65
N LYS A 301 -1.68 4.96 -13.40
CA LYS A 301 -2.83 5.88 -13.44
C LYS A 301 -3.50 5.91 -14.81
N SER A 302 -2.72 5.90 -15.89
CA SER A 302 -3.23 5.92 -17.26
C SER A 302 -3.98 4.64 -17.60
N ILE A 303 -3.46 3.48 -17.20
CA ILE A 303 -4.13 2.19 -17.39
C ILE A 303 -5.45 2.16 -16.63
N MET A 304 -5.43 2.56 -15.36
CA MET A 304 -6.65 2.69 -14.56
C MET A 304 -7.68 3.60 -15.22
N LYS A 305 -7.29 4.82 -15.61
CA LYS A 305 -8.19 5.77 -16.30
C LYS A 305 -8.69 5.23 -17.64
N SER A 306 -7.86 4.55 -18.41
CA SER A 306 -8.27 3.93 -19.68
C SER A 306 -9.32 2.85 -19.47
N ASN A 307 -9.15 2.00 -18.46
CA ASN A 307 -10.13 0.98 -18.10
C ASN A 307 -11.46 1.63 -17.67
N LEU A 308 -11.39 2.72 -16.90
CA LEU A 308 -12.57 3.50 -16.53
C LEU A 308 -13.27 4.11 -17.75
N ASN A 309 -12.53 4.73 -18.67
CA ASN A 309 -13.09 5.29 -19.89
C ASN A 309 -13.72 4.20 -20.77
N SER A 310 -13.10 3.02 -20.86
CA SER A 310 -13.69 1.88 -21.59
C SER A 310 -15.02 1.43 -20.97
N LEU A 311 -15.15 1.48 -19.65
CA LEU A 311 -16.42 1.22 -18.98
C LEU A 311 -17.44 2.31 -19.31
N ASP A 312 -17.06 3.60 -19.25
CA ASP A 312 -17.92 4.74 -19.63
C ASP A 312 -18.40 4.65 -21.09
N ASP A 313 -17.50 4.31 -22.00
CA ASP A 313 -17.83 4.09 -23.41
C ASP A 313 -18.76 2.90 -23.60
N TYR A 314 -18.53 1.78 -22.90
CA TYR A 314 -19.43 0.62 -22.94
C TYR A 314 -20.84 1.02 -22.51
N LEU A 315 -20.97 1.79 -21.43
CA LEU A 315 -22.25 2.19 -20.83
C LEU A 315 -22.99 3.23 -21.64
N ASN A 316 -22.27 4.17 -22.25
CA ASN A 316 -22.84 5.19 -23.11
C ASN A 316 -22.99 4.74 -24.58
N SER A 317 -22.50 3.54 -24.93
CA SER A 317 -22.65 3.00 -26.28
C SER A 317 -24.12 2.79 -26.65
N THR A 318 -24.45 2.93 -27.93
CA THR A 318 -25.79 2.64 -28.46
C THR A 318 -26.26 1.21 -28.17
N LYS A 319 -25.33 0.25 -28.00
CA LYS A 319 -25.62 -1.14 -27.56
C LYS A 319 -26.14 -1.20 -26.13
N THR A 320 -25.74 -0.27 -25.27
CA THR A 320 -26.17 -0.14 -23.87
C THR A 320 -27.30 0.87 -23.68
N ILE A 321 -27.46 1.83 -24.58
CA ILE A 321 -28.71 2.60 -24.69
C ILE A 321 -29.87 1.68 -25.11
N LEU A 322 -29.62 0.71 -26.00
CA LEU A 322 -30.55 -0.40 -26.30
C LEU A 322 -30.81 -1.32 -25.08
N LEU A 323 -29.95 -1.33 -24.05
CA LEU A 323 -30.25 -2.00 -22.77
C LEU A 323 -31.39 -1.29 -22.04
N ARG A 324 -31.50 0.04 -22.12
CA ARG A 324 -32.62 0.82 -21.56
C ARG A 324 -33.97 0.38 -22.13
N ASP A 325 -34.01 0.05 -23.42
CA ASP A 325 -35.21 -0.47 -24.11
C ASP A 325 -35.46 -1.97 -23.85
N VAL A 326 -34.41 -2.76 -23.57
CA VAL A 326 -34.55 -4.16 -23.11
C VAL A 326 -35.05 -4.21 -21.66
N PHE A 327 -34.63 -3.28 -20.79
CA PHE A 327 -35.11 -3.15 -19.41
C PHE A 327 -36.59 -2.78 -19.34
N GLN A 328 -37.13 -2.08 -20.35
CA GLN A 328 -38.57 -1.85 -20.48
C GLN A 328 -39.37 -3.09 -20.94
N ASN A 329 -38.71 -4.08 -21.55
CA ASN A 329 -39.35 -5.18 -22.27
C ASN A 329 -39.06 -6.58 -21.68
N GLU A 330 -38.33 -6.70 -20.57
CA GLU A 330 -38.26 -7.97 -19.85
C GLU A 330 -39.65 -8.34 -19.28
N LEU A 331 -40.01 -9.62 -19.36
CA LEU A 331 -41.37 -10.13 -19.12
C LEU A 331 -41.98 -9.82 -17.74
N THR A 332 -41.24 -9.26 -16.79
CA THR A 332 -41.70 -8.96 -15.42
C THR A 332 -41.11 -7.66 -14.85
N GLN A 333 -41.97 -6.81 -14.27
CA GLN A 333 -41.60 -5.54 -13.59
C GLN A 333 -40.43 -5.67 -12.61
N ALA A 334 -40.28 -6.82 -11.95
CA ALA A 334 -39.21 -7.08 -10.99
C ALA A 334 -37.80 -7.01 -11.62
N LYS A 335 -37.63 -7.54 -12.84
CA LYS A 335 -36.32 -7.50 -13.52
C LYS A 335 -36.00 -6.10 -14.04
N SER A 336 -37.00 -5.39 -14.56
CA SER A 336 -36.88 -3.98 -14.96
C SER A 336 -36.43 -3.09 -13.80
N ALA A 337 -36.95 -3.33 -12.59
CA ALA A 337 -36.56 -2.57 -11.39
C ALA A 337 -35.11 -2.84 -10.97
N ILE A 338 -34.68 -4.11 -10.97
CA ILE A 338 -33.27 -4.47 -10.67
C ILE A 338 -32.32 -3.81 -11.65
N ALA A 339 -32.64 -3.86 -12.95
CA ALA A 339 -31.80 -3.26 -13.98
C ALA A 339 -31.71 -1.73 -13.88
N GLN A 340 -32.81 -1.06 -13.56
CA GLN A 340 -32.82 0.39 -13.38
C GLN A 340 -31.99 0.81 -12.16
N ASN A 341 -32.16 0.13 -11.02
CA ASN A 341 -31.37 0.40 -9.81
C ASN A 341 -29.88 0.18 -10.05
N PHE A 342 -29.52 -0.91 -10.73
CA PHE A 342 -28.14 -1.20 -11.13
C PHE A 342 -27.53 -0.06 -11.93
N TYR A 343 -28.26 0.42 -12.95
CA TYR A 343 -27.79 1.49 -13.82
C TYR A 343 -27.60 2.81 -13.06
N ASP A 344 -28.53 3.16 -12.17
CA ASP A 344 -28.46 4.40 -11.41
C ASP A 344 -27.29 4.41 -10.42
N GLU A 345 -27.06 3.31 -9.70
CA GLU A 345 -25.90 3.17 -8.80
C GLU A 345 -24.58 3.19 -9.57
N LEU A 346 -24.57 2.59 -10.75
CA LEU A 346 -23.38 2.51 -11.57
C LEU A 346 -23.01 3.89 -12.16
N LEU A 347 -23.99 4.67 -12.64
CA LEU A 347 -23.78 6.05 -13.05
C LEU A 347 -23.29 6.92 -11.91
N PHE A 348 -23.87 6.78 -10.72
CA PHE A 348 -23.44 7.54 -9.54
C PHE A 348 -21.98 7.26 -9.18
N THR A 349 -21.59 5.98 -9.12
CA THR A 349 -20.21 5.57 -8.87
C THR A 349 -19.26 6.12 -9.93
N MET A 350 -19.70 6.18 -11.19
CA MET A 350 -18.89 6.74 -12.28
C MET A 350 -18.74 8.25 -12.27
N ASP A 351 -19.77 8.98 -11.87
CA ASP A 351 -19.69 10.42 -11.69
C ASP A 351 -18.69 10.76 -10.57
N MET A 352 -18.75 10.04 -9.45
CA MET A 352 -17.78 10.16 -8.36
C MET A 352 -16.34 9.82 -8.78
N MET A 353 -16.16 8.95 -9.78
CA MET A 353 -14.85 8.61 -10.31
C MET A 353 -14.21 9.68 -11.19
N LYS A 354 -15.00 10.49 -11.90
CA LYS A 354 -14.46 11.46 -12.89
C LYS A 354 -13.55 12.50 -12.26
N ASP A 355 -13.74 12.77 -10.97
CA ASP A 355 -12.95 13.74 -10.19
C ASP A 355 -11.78 13.09 -9.41
N SER A 356 -11.60 11.77 -9.51
CA SER A 356 -10.57 11.03 -8.78
C SER A 356 -9.15 11.37 -9.24
N SER A 357 -8.27 11.69 -8.28
CA SER A 357 -6.89 12.15 -8.55
C SER A 357 -5.80 11.14 -8.16
N SER A 358 -6.13 10.10 -7.39
CA SER A 358 -5.18 9.08 -6.92
C SER A 358 -5.53 7.65 -7.34
N LEU A 359 -4.53 6.76 -7.29
CA LEU A 359 -4.74 5.33 -7.56
C LEU A 359 -5.73 4.69 -6.58
N ALA A 360 -5.71 5.12 -5.31
CA ALA A 360 -6.62 4.59 -4.31
C ALA A 360 -8.08 4.92 -4.62
N ASP A 361 -8.37 6.18 -4.95
CA ASP A 361 -9.73 6.62 -5.32
C ASP A 361 -10.25 5.79 -6.52
N ILE A 362 -9.39 5.57 -7.52
CA ILE A 362 -9.76 4.75 -8.69
C ILE A 362 -9.97 3.28 -8.31
N ASN A 363 -9.13 2.71 -7.44
CA ASN A 363 -9.29 1.32 -6.99
C ASN A 363 -10.57 1.12 -6.17
N THR A 364 -10.85 2.01 -5.22
CA THR A 364 -12.09 1.99 -4.43
C THR A 364 -13.31 2.02 -5.33
N SER A 365 -13.29 2.83 -6.37
CA SER A 365 -14.41 2.87 -7.28
C SER A 365 -14.53 1.62 -8.17
N LEU A 366 -13.42 1.00 -8.59
CA LEU A 366 -13.46 -0.31 -9.24
C LEU A 366 -14.05 -1.39 -8.33
N GLU A 367 -13.72 -1.39 -7.03
CA GLU A 367 -14.33 -2.28 -6.03
C GLU A 367 -15.83 -2.00 -5.85
N CYS A 368 -16.23 -0.73 -5.81
CA CYS A 368 -17.63 -0.33 -5.73
C CYS A 368 -18.41 -0.85 -6.95
N LEU A 369 -17.88 -0.69 -8.17
CA LEU A 369 -18.48 -1.23 -9.38
C LEU A 369 -18.62 -2.76 -9.33
N GLU A 370 -17.59 -3.48 -8.89
CA GLU A 370 -17.65 -4.94 -8.73
C GLU A 370 -18.72 -5.36 -7.70
N SER A 371 -18.83 -4.62 -6.60
CA SER A 371 -19.84 -4.86 -5.56
C SER A 371 -21.27 -4.65 -6.10
N ILE A 372 -21.50 -3.56 -6.83
CA ILE A 372 -22.78 -3.25 -7.49
C ILE A 372 -23.17 -4.39 -8.45
N ILE A 373 -22.26 -4.81 -9.33
CA ILE A 373 -22.49 -5.91 -10.28
C ILE A 373 -22.79 -7.21 -9.53
N THR A 374 -22.01 -7.54 -8.49
CA THR A 374 -22.18 -8.78 -7.74
C THR A 374 -23.53 -8.83 -7.03
N ARG A 375 -23.93 -7.74 -6.36
CA ARG A 375 -25.20 -7.64 -5.65
C ARG A 375 -26.39 -7.79 -6.60
N HIS A 376 -26.40 -7.03 -7.69
CA HIS A 376 -27.50 -7.10 -8.66
C HIS A 376 -27.53 -8.41 -9.45
N SER A 377 -26.38 -9.08 -9.66
CA SER A 377 -26.36 -10.44 -10.21
C SER A 377 -27.05 -11.43 -9.26
N ALA A 378 -26.82 -11.34 -7.95
CA ALA A 378 -27.48 -12.20 -6.97
C ALA A 378 -28.98 -11.92 -6.85
N GLU A 379 -29.40 -10.64 -6.89
CA GLU A 379 -30.82 -10.25 -6.91
C GLU A 379 -31.54 -10.85 -8.13
N LEU A 380 -30.87 -10.87 -9.28
CA LEU A 380 -31.40 -11.45 -10.51
C LEU A 380 -31.51 -12.98 -10.44
N GLU A 381 -30.52 -13.67 -9.87
CA GLU A 381 -30.55 -15.13 -9.67
C GLU A 381 -31.69 -15.58 -8.73
N GLN A 382 -32.07 -14.76 -7.74
CA GLN A 382 -33.18 -15.06 -6.84
C GLN A 382 -34.56 -15.03 -7.53
N LEU A 383 -34.66 -14.40 -8.70
CA LEU A 383 -35.86 -14.49 -9.53
C LEU A 383 -35.85 -15.85 -10.24
N ASN A 384 -36.54 -16.85 -9.67
CA ASN A 384 -36.74 -18.22 -10.19
C ASN A 384 -37.22 -18.28 -11.67
N GLY A 385 -36.35 -18.03 -12.63
CA GLY A 385 -36.67 -17.96 -14.05
C GLY A 385 -35.45 -18.22 -14.93
N LYS A 386 -35.67 -18.53 -16.21
CA LYS A 386 -34.59 -18.76 -17.19
C LYS A 386 -33.61 -17.59 -17.18
N THR A 387 -32.32 -17.91 -17.09
CA THR A 387 -31.22 -16.97 -17.28
C THR A 387 -31.42 -16.23 -18.60
N GLY A 388 -31.56 -14.93 -18.52
CA GLY A 388 -32.00 -14.06 -19.61
C GLY A 388 -30.85 -13.35 -20.30
N ARG A 389 -31.20 -12.36 -21.14
CA ARG A 389 -30.22 -11.43 -21.74
C ARG A 389 -29.51 -10.59 -20.66
N LEU A 390 -30.16 -10.34 -19.53
CA LEU A 390 -29.63 -9.54 -18.42
C LEU A 390 -28.43 -10.22 -17.72
N ASP A 391 -28.53 -11.52 -17.44
CA ASP A 391 -27.44 -12.30 -16.83
C ASP A 391 -26.17 -12.30 -17.70
N SER A 392 -26.36 -12.48 -19.01
CA SER A 392 -25.24 -12.46 -19.97
C SER A 392 -24.52 -11.11 -19.99
N LYS A 393 -25.23 -10.01 -19.67
CA LYS A 393 -24.69 -8.65 -19.68
C LYS A 393 -23.95 -8.31 -18.41
N PHE A 394 -24.48 -8.71 -17.25
CA PHE A 394 -23.73 -8.63 -16.00
C PHE A 394 -22.44 -9.47 -16.06
N ALA A 395 -22.50 -10.65 -16.67
CA ALA A 395 -21.31 -11.47 -16.90
C ALA A 395 -20.26 -10.77 -17.81
N GLU A 396 -20.69 -10.08 -18.88
CA GLU A 396 -19.81 -9.32 -19.77
C GLU A 396 -19.12 -8.16 -19.02
N MET A 397 -19.86 -7.39 -18.23
CA MET A 397 -19.29 -6.30 -17.42
C MET A 397 -18.34 -6.80 -16.34
N LYS A 398 -18.70 -7.90 -15.67
CA LYS A 398 -17.83 -8.56 -14.70
C LYS A 398 -16.52 -9.04 -15.35
N ALA A 399 -16.59 -9.55 -16.58
CA ALA A 399 -15.41 -9.95 -17.34
C ALA A 399 -14.52 -8.75 -17.69
N GLN A 400 -15.09 -7.61 -18.09
CA GLN A 400 -14.31 -6.39 -18.40
C GLN A 400 -13.61 -5.82 -17.15
N ILE A 401 -14.28 -5.78 -16.00
CA ILE A 401 -13.65 -5.35 -14.75
C ILE A 401 -12.55 -6.32 -14.32
N LYS A 402 -12.78 -7.62 -14.51
CA LYS A 402 -11.77 -8.65 -14.25
C LYS A 402 -10.55 -8.48 -15.16
N GLU A 403 -10.76 -8.29 -16.46
CA GLU A 403 -9.68 -8.04 -17.42
C GLU A 403 -8.91 -6.75 -17.07
N ALA A 404 -9.59 -5.70 -16.64
CA ALA A 404 -8.96 -4.46 -16.19
C ALA A 404 -8.04 -4.68 -14.98
N ARG A 405 -8.44 -5.55 -14.04
CA ARG A 405 -7.59 -5.96 -12.90
C ARG A 405 -6.45 -6.86 -13.32
N GLU A 406 -6.71 -7.84 -14.17
CA GLU A 406 -5.69 -8.74 -14.72
C GLU A 406 -4.61 -7.94 -15.47
N LYS A 407 -4.95 -6.88 -16.19
CA LYS A 407 -3.97 -5.97 -16.81
C LYS A 407 -3.15 -5.18 -15.79
N LEU A 408 -3.70 -4.87 -14.62
CA LEU A 408 -2.99 -4.21 -13.53
C LEU A 408 -2.05 -5.18 -12.79
N GLU A 409 -2.43 -6.45 -12.69
CA GLU A 409 -1.60 -7.54 -12.15
C GLU A 409 -0.52 -7.96 -13.16
N GLY A 410 -0.88 -8.04 -14.45
CA GLY A 410 -0.06 -8.53 -15.56
C GLY A 410 0.96 -7.54 -16.11
N ILE A 411 1.07 -6.34 -15.53
CA ILE A 411 2.15 -5.38 -15.83
C ILE A 411 3.53 -6.02 -15.55
N ASP A 412 3.59 -7.09 -14.75
CA ASP A 412 4.82 -7.81 -14.37
C ASP A 412 4.80 -9.33 -14.69
N ASP A 413 3.77 -9.82 -15.42
CA ASP A 413 3.49 -11.26 -15.62
C ASP A 413 4.47 -12.02 -16.53
N THR A 414 5.52 -11.35 -17.00
CA THR A 414 6.65 -12.06 -17.62
C THR A 414 7.35 -12.95 -16.58
N SER A 415 7.36 -12.56 -15.30
CA SER A 415 8.03 -13.29 -14.21
C SER A 415 7.38 -14.65 -13.88
N GLU A 416 6.04 -14.75 -13.84
CA GLU A 416 5.34 -15.98 -13.47
C GLU A 416 5.46 -17.05 -14.59
N ASN A 417 5.37 -16.63 -15.85
CA ASN A 417 5.50 -17.52 -17.01
C ASN A 417 6.96 -17.95 -17.26
N GLU A 418 7.94 -17.05 -17.13
CA GLU A 418 9.36 -17.40 -17.24
C GLU A 418 9.80 -18.31 -16.09
N ARG A 419 9.22 -18.18 -14.89
CA ARG A 419 9.43 -19.11 -13.77
C ARG A 419 8.88 -20.51 -14.11
N VAL A 420 7.64 -20.62 -14.59
CA VAL A 420 7.07 -21.92 -14.98
C VAL A 420 7.93 -22.60 -16.06
N GLU A 421 8.46 -21.84 -17.02
CA GLU A 421 9.31 -22.37 -18.08
C GLU A 421 10.75 -22.68 -17.62
N SER A 422 11.38 -21.84 -16.78
CA SER A 422 12.71 -22.11 -16.22
C SER A 422 12.71 -23.36 -15.33
N PHE A 423 11.59 -23.62 -14.65
CA PHE A 423 11.36 -24.84 -13.88
C PHE A 423 11.20 -26.10 -14.73
N LYS A 424 10.60 -26.02 -15.93
CA LYS A 424 10.57 -27.16 -16.88
C LYS A 424 11.95 -27.51 -17.43
N SER A 425 12.86 -26.54 -17.49
CA SER A 425 14.22 -26.72 -18.00
C SER A 425 15.26 -27.16 -16.95
N SER A 426 14.88 -27.21 -15.67
CA SER A 426 15.78 -27.51 -14.55
C SER A 426 15.53 -28.86 -13.87
N PHE A 427 14.82 -29.79 -14.52
CA PHE A 427 14.65 -31.18 -14.11
C PHE A 427 15.14 -32.16 -15.16
#